data_AF-A0A3B9ZZS9-F1
#
_entry.id   AF-A0A3B9ZZS9-F1
#
_cell.length_a   1.000
_cell.length_b   1.000
_cell.length_c   1.000
_cell.angle_alpha   90.00
_cell.angle_beta   90.00
_cell.angle_gamma   90.00
#
_symmetry.space_group_name_H-M   'P 1'
#
loop_
_entity.id
_entity.type
_entity.pdbx_description
1 polymer ?
#
loop_
_entity_poly.entity_id
_entity_poly.type
_entity_poly.pdbx_seq_one_letter_code
_entity_poly.pdbx_strand_id
1 'polypeptide(L)' 'MNLSPEDVKNVDILYYKAVGAYSNNDMDAALKYLIDLSTIHPSYTPAAELREKIRSVSGSR' A
#
# COMPACT_ATOMS: atom_id res chain seq x y z
N MET A 1 -6.76 6.75 16.15
CA MET A 1 -7.52 7.04 14.92
C MET A 1 -8.69 6.07 14.92
N ASN A 2 -9.94 6.55 14.99
CA ASN A 2 -11.11 5.66 14.88
C ASN A 2 -11.54 5.68 13.43
N LEU A 3 -11.24 4.60 12.70
CA LEU A 3 -11.71 4.41 11.33
C LEU A 3 -13.14 3.91 11.33
N SER A 4 -13.92 4.32 10.34
CA SER A 4 -15.22 3.71 10.11
C SER A 4 -15.04 2.26 9.62
N PRO A 5 -16.04 1.38 9.79
CA PRO A 5 -15.98 0.02 9.24
C PRO A 5 -15.75 0.00 7.72
N GLU A 6 -16.24 1.01 7.01
CA GLU A 6 -16.02 1.19 5.57
C GLU A 6 -14.57 1.54 5.25
N ASP A 7 -13.96 2.44 6.03
CA ASP A 7 -12.54 2.79 5.87
C ASP A 7 -11.62 1.61 6.15
N VAL A 8 -11.92 0.81 7.17
CA VAL A 8 -11.15 -0.42 7.47
C VAL A 8 -11.19 -1.37 6.27
N LYS A 9 -12.39 -1.61 5.72
CA LYS A 9 -12.56 -2.46 4.53
C LYS A 9 -11.82 -1.90 3.31
N ASN A 10 -11.86 -0.58 3.11
CA ASN A 10 -11.17 0.07 2.01
C ASN A 10 -9.65 -0.02 2.16
N VAL A 11 -9.11 0.16 3.37
CA VAL A 11 -7.69 -0.03 3.69
C VAL A 11 -7.24 -1.45 3.35
N ASP A 12 -8.00 -2.46 3.77
CA ASP A 12 -7.67 -3.86 3.48
C ASP A 12 -7.68 -4.15 1.97
N ILE A 13 -8.71 -3.69 1.25
CA ILE A 13 -8.81 -3.86 -0.21
C ILE A 13 -7.63 -3.19 -0.92
N LEU A 14 -7.30 -1.96 -0.55
CA LEU A 14 -6.17 -1.23 -1.14
C LEU A 14 -4.85 -1.93 -0.84
N TYR A 15 -4.67 -2.42 0.38
CA TYR A 15 -3.45 -3.15 0.75
C TYR A 15 -3.31 -4.46 -0.04
N TYR A 16 -4.38 -5.25 -0.16
CA TYR A 16 -4.36 -6.47 -0.97
C TYR A 16 -4.06 -6.19 -2.45
N LYS A 17 -4.64 -5.13 -3.01
CA LYS A 17 -4.33 -4.69 -4.38
C LYS A 17 -2.86 -4.27 -4.54
N ALA A 18 -2.31 -3.55 -3.55
CA ALA A 18 -0.90 -3.17 -3.55
C ALA A 18 0.03 -4.38 -3.53
N VAL A 19 -0.25 -5.37 -2.69
CA VAL A 19 0.53 -6.62 -2.62
C VAL A 19 0.42 -7.42 -3.93
N GLY A 20 -0.77 -7.48 -4.53
CA GLY A 20 -0.98 -8.12 -5.82
C GLY A 20 -0.19 -7.44 -6.95
N ALA A 21 -0.24 -6.11 -7.02
CA ALA A 21 0.54 -5.33 -7.99
C ALA A 21 2.06 -5.54 -7.80
N TYR A 22 2.54 -5.47 -6.56
CA TYR A 22 3.95 -5.74 -6.24
C TYR A 22 4.38 -7.15 -6.68
N SER A 23 3.55 -8.16 -6.42
CA SER A 23 3.81 -9.55 -6.82
C SER A 23 3.85 -9.74 -8.33
N ASN A 24 3.08 -8.92 -9.06
CA ASN A 24 3.08 -8.87 -10.53
C ASN A 24 4.20 -7.98 -11.10
N ASN A 25 5.13 -7.51 -10.25
CA ASN A 25 6.21 -6.59 -10.59
C ASN A 25 5.73 -5.22 -11.13
N ASP A 26 4.46 -4.87 -10.87
CA ASP A 26 3.86 -3.58 -11.22
C ASP A 26 4.04 -2.61 -10.04
N MET A 27 5.24 -2.02 -9.95
CA MET A 27 5.63 -1.14 -8.85
C MET A 27 4.81 0.15 -8.85
N ASP A 28 4.44 0.67 -10.03
CA ASP A 28 3.67 1.90 -10.15
C ASP A 28 2.24 1.73 -9.63
N ALA A 29 1.57 0.62 -10.01
CA ALA A 29 0.26 0.31 -9.46
C ALA A 29 0.33 0.03 -7.95
N ALA A 30 1.36 -0.68 -7.49
CA ALA A 30 1.56 -0.94 -6.07
C ALA A 30 1.69 0.36 -5.27
N LEU A 31 2.51 1.31 -5.74
CA LEU A 31 2.67 2.62 -5.13
C LEU A 31 1.37 3.43 -5.15
N LYS A 32 0.63 3.40 -6.25
CA LYS A 32 -0.67 4.09 -6.36
C LYS A 32 -1.65 3.61 -5.29
N TYR A 33 -1.83 2.30 -5.15
CA TYR A 33 -2.71 1.74 -4.11
C TYR A 33 -2.24 2.10 -2.70
N LEU A 34 -0.93 2.15 -2.46
CA LEU A 34 -0.38 2.57 -1.18
C LEU A 34 -0.64 4.05 -0.92
N ILE A 35 -0.52 4.93 -1.92
CA ILE A 35 -0.84 6.36 -1.79
C ILE A 35 -2.32 6.53 -1.41
N ASP A 36 -3.22 5.87 -2.14
CA ASP A 36 -4.66 5.89 -1.86
C ASP A 36 -4.93 5.41 -0.43
N LEU A 37 -4.28 4.32 0.01
CA LEU A 37 -4.40 3.81 1.38
C LEU A 37 -3.97 4.84 2.43
N SER A 38 -2.87 5.57 2.22
CA SER A 38 -2.43 6.59 3.20
C SER A 38 -3.35 7.78 3.32
N THR A 39 -4.23 8.03 2.35
CA THR A 39 -5.26 9.08 2.52
C THR A 39 -6.28 8.70 3.59
N ILE A 40 -6.49 7.41 3.82
CA ILE A 40 -7.44 6.85 4.79
C ILE A 40 -6.72 6.52 6.10
N HIS A 41 -5.61 5.79 6.03
CA HIS A 41 -4.82 5.37 7.19
C HIS A 41 -3.33 5.69 6.99
N PRO A 42 -2.89 6.92 7.30
CA PRO A 42 -1.51 7.35 7.11
C PRO A 42 -0.47 6.51 7.87
N SER A 43 -0.85 5.99 9.04
CA SER A 43 0.02 5.21 9.93
C SER A 43 -0.19 3.68 9.85
N TYR A 44 -0.65 3.16 8.70
CA TYR A 44 -0.85 1.72 8.53
C TYR A 44 0.51 1.03 8.31
N THR A 45 1.03 0.38 9.34
CA THR A 45 2.39 -0.22 9.36
C THR A 45 2.66 -1.13 8.15
N PRO A 46 1.76 -2.04 7.74
CA PRO A 46 2.03 -2.92 6.60
C PRO A 46 2.24 -2.16 5.28
N ALA A 47 1.53 -1.04 5.07
CA ALA A 47 1.72 -0.21 3.89
C ALA A 47 3.10 0.49 3.90
N ALA A 48 3.57 0.94 5.07
CA ALA A 48 4.90 1.53 5.20
C ALA A 48 6.00 0.51 4.85
N GLU A 49 5.90 -0.71 5.36
CA GLU A 49 6.85 -1.80 5.05
C GLU A 49 6.87 -2.13 3.55
N LEU A 50 5.70 -2.20 2.90
CA LEU A 50 5.64 -2.48 1.46
C LEU A 50 6.27 -1.36 0.62
N ARG A 51 6.09 -0.09 1.01
CA ARG A 51 6.76 1.05 0.34
C ARG A 51 8.28 0.95 0.43
N GLU A 52 8.83 0.56 1.58
CA GLU A 52 10.28 0.38 1.72
C GLU A 52 10.79 -0.76 0.82
N LYS A 53 10.06 -1.87 0.74
CA LYS A 53 10.39 -2.96 -0.18
C LYS A 53 10.43 -2.49 -1.63
N ILE A 54 9.39 -1.76 -2.07
CA ILE A 54 9.35 -1.19 -3.43
C ILE A 54 10.54 -0.25 -3.67
N ARG A 55 10.85 0.65 -2.72
CA ARG A 55 12.01 1.54 -2.82
C ARG A 55 13.32 0.78 -2.96
N SER A 56 13.53 -0.25 -2.14
CA SER A 56 14.74 -1.07 -2.18
C SER A 56 14.93 -1.77 -3.52
N VAL A 57 13.85 -2.28 -4.11
CA VAL A 57 13.90 -2.98 -5.41
C VAL A 57 14.12 -1.98 -6.56
N SER A 58 13.50 -0.80 -6.47
CA SER A 58 13.53 0.22 -7.53
C SER A 58 14.84 1.02 -7.55
N GLY A 59 15.46 1.25 -6.39
CA GLY A 59 16.72 2.00 -6.23
C GLY A 59 17.99 1.18 -6.40
N SER A 60 17.89 -0.16 -6.53
CA SER A 60 19.04 -1.05 -6.72
C SER A 60 19.40 -1.28 -8.20
N ARG A 61 19.01 -0.35 -9.09
CA ARG A 61 19.28 -0.40 -10.53
C ARG A 61 20.33 0.60 -10.96
#